data_AF-A0A3D6BZ50-F1
#
_entry.id   AF-A0A3D6BZ50-F1
#
_cell.length_a   1.000
_cell.length_b   1.000
_cell.length_c   1.000
_cell.angle_alpha   90.00
_cell.angle_beta   90.00
_cell.angle_gamma   90.00
#
_symmetry.space_group_name_H-M   'P 1'
#
loop_
_entity.id
_entity.type
_entity.pdbx_description
1 polymer ?
#
loop_
_entity_poly.entity_id
_entity_poly.type
_entity_poly.pdbx_seq_one_letter_code
_entity_poly.pdbx_strand_id
1 'polypeptide(L)'
;RERYDHPLWNKLKTQIDANAVGHGGMDFVMVYRLIRCLNEGLALDINLYDSVLWSAITPLSELSVANNSARTMVPDFTGGTWETPRKNEVLRGIL
;
A
#
# COMPACT_ATOMS: atom_id res chain seq x y z
N ARG A 1 -14.39 14.84 12.52
CA ARG A 1 -13.73 13.93 11.56
C ARG A 1 -12.86 14.71 10.59
N GLU A 2 -13.41 15.73 9.93
CA GLU A 2 -12.72 16.59 8.93
C GLU A 2 -11.33 17.12 9.30
N ARG A 3 -11.07 17.46 10.57
CA ARG A 3 -9.76 18.01 11.02
C ARG A 3 -8.56 17.11 10.68
N TYR A 4 -8.75 15.80 10.61
CA TYR A 4 -7.66 14.84 10.39
C TYR A 4 -7.88 13.95 9.16
N ASP A 5 -8.87 14.29 8.31
CA ASP A 5 -9.10 13.54 7.09
C ASP A 5 -7.90 13.71 6.16
N HIS A 6 -7.44 12.59 5.59
CA HIS A 6 -6.27 12.60 4.73
C HIS A 6 -6.52 13.50 3.49
N PRO A 7 -5.58 14.35 3.07
CA PRO A 7 -5.80 15.31 1.97
C PRO A 7 -6.30 14.66 0.66
N LEU A 8 -5.83 13.45 0.35
CA LEU A 8 -6.33 12.64 -0.79
C LEU A 8 -7.84 12.38 -0.70
N TRP A 9 -8.34 12.07 0.49
CA TRP A 9 -9.76 11.79 0.71
C TRP A 9 -10.59 13.04 0.46
N ASN A 10 -10.15 14.19 0.98
CA ASN A 10 -10.80 15.48 0.76
C ASN A 10 -10.79 15.86 -0.72
N LYS A 11 -9.67 15.67 -1.42
CA LYS A 11 -9.53 15.98 -2.85
C LYS A 11 -10.41 15.11 -3.75
N LEU A 12 -10.64 13.86 -3.36
CA LEU A 12 -11.42 12.90 -4.15
C LEU A 12 -12.83 12.69 -3.62
N LYS A 13 -13.29 13.46 -2.63
CA LYS A 13 -14.55 13.22 -1.90
C LYS A 13 -15.75 13.03 -2.84
N THR A 14 -15.91 13.91 -3.81
CA THR A 14 -17.00 13.80 -4.79
C THR A 14 -16.93 12.52 -5.62
N GLN A 15 -15.73 12.13 -6.07
CA GLN A 15 -15.54 10.90 -6.84
C GLN A 15 -15.72 9.66 -5.97
N ILE A 16 -15.27 9.70 -4.72
CA ILE A 16 -15.45 8.63 -3.72
C ILE A 16 -16.94 8.43 -3.46
N ASP A 17 -17.69 9.51 -3.15
CA ASP A 17 -19.11 9.44 -2.87
C ASP A 17 -19.91 8.92 -4.08
N ALA A 18 -19.53 9.34 -5.30
CA ALA A 18 -20.14 8.85 -6.54
C ALA A 18 -19.79 7.39 -6.88
N ASN A 19 -18.68 6.87 -6.35
CA ASN A 19 -18.21 5.50 -6.58
C ASN A 19 -18.09 4.73 -5.26
N ALA A 20 -18.99 5.00 -4.30
CA ALA A 20 -18.95 4.40 -2.96
C ALA A 20 -19.23 2.88 -2.94
N VAL A 21 -19.46 2.27 -4.11
CA VAL A 21 -19.58 0.83 -4.31
C VAL A 21 -18.27 0.10 -3.99
N GLY A 22 -18.36 -1.14 -3.50
CA GLY A 22 -17.22 -1.91 -2.97
C GLY A 22 -17.15 -1.81 -1.44
N HIS A 23 -15.98 -1.47 -0.90
CA HIS A 23 -15.73 -1.36 0.54
C HIS A 23 -15.79 0.10 1.06
N GLY A 24 -16.88 0.82 0.76
CA GLY A 24 -17.11 2.18 1.28
C GLY A 24 -16.21 3.26 0.65
N GLY A 25 -15.78 3.05 -0.59
CA GLY A 25 -15.02 4.02 -1.39
C GLY A 25 -13.49 3.86 -1.34
N MET A 26 -12.94 3.02 -0.45
CA MET A 26 -11.49 2.77 -0.43
C MET A 26 -10.98 2.10 -1.71
N ASP A 27 -11.79 1.20 -2.29
CA ASP A 27 -11.43 0.48 -3.51
C ASP A 27 -11.28 1.44 -4.70
N PHE A 28 -12.16 2.45 -4.76
CA PHE A 28 -12.04 3.53 -5.74
C PHE A 28 -10.70 4.26 -5.59
N VAL A 29 -10.34 4.67 -4.37
CA VAL A 29 -9.08 5.38 -4.12
C VAL A 29 -7.87 4.52 -4.51
N MET A 30 -7.89 3.23 -4.17
CA MET A 30 -6.83 2.28 -4.49
C MET A 30 -6.65 2.16 -6.02
N VAL A 31 -7.72 1.89 -6.76
CA VAL A 31 -7.66 1.73 -8.22
C VAL A 31 -7.32 3.05 -8.91
N TYR A 32 -7.88 4.18 -8.45
CA TYR A 32 -7.55 5.51 -8.95
C TYR A 32 -6.05 5.80 -8.83
N ARG A 33 -5.46 5.54 -7.65
CA ARG A 33 -4.03 5.77 -7.42
C ARG A 33 -3.15 4.87 -8.28
N LEU A 34 -3.50 3.59 -8.40
CA LEU A 34 -2.81 2.64 -9.28
C LEU A 34 -2.80 3.13 -10.73
N ILE A 35 -3.98 3.37 -11.31
CA ILE A 35 -4.12 3.79 -12.71
C ILE A 35 -3.39 5.12 -12.97
N ARG A 36 -3.49 6.08 -12.04
CA ARG A 36 -2.81 7.36 -12.16
C ARG A 36 -1.28 7.20 -12.20
N CYS A 37 -0.70 6.39 -11.32
CA CYS A 37 0.74 6.13 -11.32
C CYS A 37 1.19 5.50 -12.65
N LEU A 38 0.40 4.57 -13.19
CA LEU A 38 0.68 3.95 -14.49
C LEU A 38 0.63 4.96 -15.64
N ASN A 39 -0.39 5.82 -15.67
CA ASN A 39 -0.54 6.85 -16.71
C ASN A 39 0.56 7.92 -16.67
N GLU A 40 1.02 8.29 -15.47
CA GLU A 40 2.04 9.33 -15.28
C GLU A 40 3.48 8.77 -15.27
N GLY A 41 3.66 7.45 -15.35
CA GLY A 41 4.99 6.82 -15.27
C GLY A 41 5.65 6.94 -13.90
N LEU A 42 4.85 6.90 -12.83
CA LEU A 42 5.29 7.10 -11.45
C LEU A 42 5.43 5.80 -10.68
N ALA A 43 6.27 5.82 -9.64
CA ALA A 43 6.34 4.73 -8.69
C ALA A 43 5.00 4.55 -7.95
N LEU A 44 4.60 3.31 -7.75
CA LEU A 44 3.37 2.96 -7.02
C LEU A 44 3.49 3.32 -5.52
N ASP A 45 2.35 3.61 -4.90
CA ASP A 45 2.25 3.88 -3.46
C ASP A 45 2.66 2.66 -2.63
N ILE A 46 2.21 1.48 -3.05
CA ILE A 46 2.65 0.16 -2.57
C ILE A 46 3.44 -0.48 -3.72
N ASN A 47 4.73 -0.73 -3.49
CA ASN A 47 5.61 -1.26 -4.52
C ASN A 47 5.68 -2.80 -4.47
N LEU A 48 6.43 -3.40 -5.41
CA LEU A 48 6.60 -4.85 -5.52
C LEU A 48 7.11 -5.47 -4.20
N TYR A 49 8.15 -4.89 -3.61
CA TYR A 49 8.79 -5.43 -2.41
C TYR A 49 7.87 -5.35 -1.19
N ASP A 50 7.05 -4.29 -1.09
CA ASP A 50 6.02 -4.19 -0.04
C ASP A 50 5.03 -5.35 -0.16
N SER A 51 4.56 -5.62 -1.39
CA SER A 51 3.59 -6.69 -1.66
C SER A 51 4.19 -8.07 -1.41
N VAL A 52 5.43 -8.32 -1.84
CA VAL A 52 6.14 -9.59 -1.60
C VAL A 52 6.36 -9.80 -0.11
N LEU A 53 6.77 -8.77 0.62
CA LEU A 53 6.95 -8.83 2.07
C LEU A 53 5.65 -9.23 2.78
N TRP A 54 4.53 -8.61 2.41
CA TRP A 54 3.23 -8.91 3.02
C TRP A 54 2.75 -10.32 2.66
N SER A 55 2.89 -10.73 1.40
CA SER A 55 2.51 -12.09 0.97
C SER A 55 3.41 -13.17 1.57
N ALA A 56 4.68 -12.88 1.84
CA ALA A 56 5.61 -13.84 2.46
C ALA A 56 5.21 -14.23 3.89
N ILE A 57 4.41 -13.42 4.58
CA ILE A 57 3.96 -13.73 5.94
C ILE A 57 3.15 -15.05 5.97
N THR A 58 2.33 -15.32 4.96
CA THR A 58 1.54 -16.57 4.90
C THR A 58 2.43 -17.83 4.97
N PRO A 59 3.34 -18.10 4.02
CA PRO A 59 4.18 -19.30 4.07
C PRO A 59 5.17 -19.30 5.25
N LEU A 60 5.68 -18.13 5.68
CA LEU A 60 6.58 -18.06 6.83
C LEU A 60 5.85 -18.39 8.14
N SER A 61 4.58 -17.99 8.26
CA SER A 61 3.76 -18.32 9.43
C SER A 61 3.42 -19.81 9.48
N GLU A 62 3.11 -20.42 8.34
CA GLU A 62 2.91 -21.87 8.22
C GLU A 62 4.17 -22.65 8.62
N LEU A 63 5.34 -22.20 8.15
CA LEU A 63 6.63 -22.76 8.55
C LEU A 63 6.89 -22.63 10.05
N SER A 64 6.58 -21.49 10.66
CA SER A 64 6.73 -21.27 12.09
C SER A 64 5.85 -22.22 12.89
N VAL A 65 4.56 -22.32 12.54
CA VAL A 65 3.59 -23.22 13.20
C VAL A 65 4.04 -24.68 13.08
N ALA A 66 4.48 -25.10 11.89
CA ALA A 66 5.00 -26.45 11.66
C ALA A 66 6.24 -26.77 12.52
N ASN A 67 6.99 -25.75 12.93
CA ASN A 67 8.17 -25.85 13.79
C ASN A 67 7.88 -25.46 15.25
N ASN A 68 6.70 -25.80 15.78
CA ASN A 68 6.30 -25.50 17.17
C ASN A 68 6.35 -24.00 17.52
N SER A 69 5.88 -23.15 16.60
CA SER A 69 5.92 -21.69 16.73
C SER A 69 7.34 -21.12 16.86
N ALA A 70 8.34 -21.80 16.28
CA ALA A 70 9.71 -21.31 16.27
C ALA A 70 9.84 -19.99 15.49
N ARG A 71 10.78 -19.15 15.92
CA ARG A 71 11.14 -17.91 15.22
C ARG A 71 11.54 -18.22 13.77
N THR A 72 10.94 -17.52 12.83
CA THR A 72 11.29 -17.56 11.41
C THR A 72 11.87 -16.22 10.98
N MET A 73 12.95 -16.25 10.19
CA MET A 73 13.55 -15.04 9.63
C MET A 73 12.75 -14.59 8.40
N VAL A 74 12.34 -13.33 8.37
CA VAL A 74 11.72 -12.72 7.18
C VAL A 74 12.84 -12.28 6.23
N PRO A 75 12.85 -12.75 4.97
CA PRO A 75 13.87 -12.33 4.01
C PRO A 75 13.81 -10.84 3.71
N ASP A 76 14.97 -10.23 3.51
CA ASP A 76 15.05 -8.90 2.91
C ASP A 76 14.90 -9.01 1.38
N PHE A 77 13.69 -8.76 0.90
CA PHE A 77 13.39 -8.78 -0.53
C PHE A 77 13.97 -7.59 -1.29
N THR A 78 14.43 -6.54 -0.59
CA THR A 78 14.94 -5.30 -1.18
C THR A 78 16.46 -5.34 -1.42
N GLY A 79 17.15 -6.35 -0.91
CA GLY A 79 18.61 -6.47 -1.02
C GLY A 79 19.37 -5.32 -0.37
N GLY A 80 18.92 -4.87 0.79
CA GLY A 80 19.50 -3.77 1.58
C GLY A 80 19.00 -2.38 1.21
N THR A 81 18.25 -2.23 0.11
CA THR A 81 17.81 -0.89 -0.34
C THR A 81 16.74 -0.26 0.54
N TRP A 82 16.07 -1.03 1.39
CA TRP A 82 15.12 -0.51 2.40
C TRP A 82 15.75 0.49 3.37
N GLU A 83 17.07 0.44 3.59
CA GLU A 83 17.79 1.39 4.43
C GLU A 83 17.82 2.81 3.85
N THR A 84 17.63 2.94 2.53
CA THR A 84 17.57 4.24 1.87
C THR A 84 16.14 4.80 1.96
N PRO A 85 15.94 5.98 2.58
CA PRO A 85 14.62 6.56 2.69
C PRO A 85 14.00 6.82 1.31
N ARG A 86 12.82 6.23 1.07
CA ARG A 86 12.01 6.53 -0.11
C ARG A 86 11.00 7.62 0.24
N LYS A 87 10.89 8.63 -0.63
CA LYS A 87 9.79 9.59 -0.53
C LYS A 87 8.45 8.89 -0.73
N ASN A 88 7.51 9.10 0.19
CA ASN A 88 6.13 8.66 -0.01
C ASN A 88 5.45 9.58 -1.03
N GLU A 89 4.88 8.98 -2.08
CA GLU A 89 4.31 9.70 -3.22
C GLU A 89 2.77 9.78 -3.18
N VAL A 90 2.15 9.28 -2.11
CA VAL A 90 0.68 9.32 -1.91
C VAL A 90 0.14 10.74 -1.97
N LEU A 91 0.91 11.74 -1.49
CA LEU A 91 0.52 13.16 -1.49
C LEU A 91 0.93 13.93 -2.76
N ARG A 92 1.51 13.27 -3.75
CA ARG A 92 1.99 13.93 -4.98
C ARG A 92 0.85 14.60 -5.75
N GLY A 93 1.00 15.90 -6.00
CA GLY A 93 0.01 16.71 -6.72
C GLY A 93 -1.33 16.83 -5.97
N ILE A 94 -1.34 16.63 -4.65
CA ILE A 94 -2.47 16.89 -3.75
C ILE A 94 -2.23 18.19 -2.98
N LEU A 95 -0.97 18.48 -2.65
CA LEU A 95 -0.48 19.79 -2.21
C LEU A 95 -0.16 20.68 -3.41
#